data_AF-A0A9D8CTC0-F1
#
_entry.id   AF-A0A9D8CTC0-F1
#
_cell.length_a   1.000
_cell.length_b   1.000
_cell.length_c   1.000
_cell.angle_alpha   90.00
_cell.angle_beta   90.00
_cell.angle_gamma   90.00
#
_symmetry.space_group_name_H-M   'P 1'
#
loop_
_entity.id
_entity.type
_entity.pdbx_description
1 polymer ?
#
loop_
_entity_poly.entity_id
_entity_poly.type
_entity_poly.pdbx_seq_one_letter_code
_entity_poly.pdbx_strand_id
1 'polypeptide(L)'
;MALRRLLLSVLFAVVAGAPFAAPAQSPFASPHGNVERRDPLFLRYAEMYDRYFEQTETMVAANKAIAIPMPRQCAFIYADEYARNQVSEREVQELALGRCQRRLQELGPIGENYGFECRCQLVVSNDRYLVPRSSLPDEAYGPASIFFRDDRGGMARLNGYARYGALIGRNRSVTFTVNNPRSEQACDGTLTTGGGASGEFSLSCFGGRLAARGTFQSKTGQPNDHIVARGQTQRNLPVVLVIGLPSQLAAGHYGGI
;
A
#
# COMPACT_ATOMS: atom_id res chain seq x y z
N MET A 1 49.83 27.25 61.11
CA MET A 1 50.45 28.58 60.84
C MET A 1 51.22 28.45 59.54
N ALA A 2 51.11 29.23 58.47
CA ALA A 2 50.40 30.46 58.10
C ALA A 2 50.20 30.37 56.56
N LEU A 3 48.99 30.52 56.00
CA LEU A 3 48.40 31.74 55.43
C LEU A 3 49.34 32.70 54.66
N ARG A 4 49.02 32.87 53.35
CA ARG A 4 49.01 34.08 52.49
C ARG A 4 50.01 34.22 51.31
N ARG A 5 49.38 34.18 50.12
CA ARG A 5 49.36 35.17 49.02
C ARG A 5 50.65 35.39 48.20
N LEU A 6 50.56 35.19 46.88
CA LEU A 6 50.32 36.29 45.94
C LEU A 6 49.90 35.78 44.54
N LEU A 7 49.07 36.59 43.87
CA LEU A 7 48.55 36.41 42.51
C LEU A 7 49.64 36.53 41.44
N LEU A 8 49.47 35.85 40.31
CA LEU A 8 49.63 36.51 39.01
C LEU A 8 48.82 35.80 37.90
N SER A 9 48.02 36.62 37.24
CA SER A 9 47.04 36.30 36.21
C SER A 9 47.70 36.16 34.85
N VAL A 10 47.37 35.11 34.09
CA VAL A 10 47.49 35.13 32.62
C VAL A 10 46.24 34.48 32.03
N LEU A 11 45.42 35.33 31.40
CA LEU A 11 44.34 34.94 30.49
C LEU A 11 44.94 34.20 29.28
N PHE A 12 44.32 33.11 28.82
CA PHE A 12 44.23 32.84 27.38
C PHE A 12 43.01 31.99 27.01
N ALA A 13 42.16 32.61 26.19
CA ALA A 13 41.30 32.10 25.12
C ALA A 13 40.37 30.90 25.37
N VAL A 14 39.08 31.26 25.44
CA VAL A 14 37.90 30.44 25.10
C VAL A 14 38.02 29.91 23.66
N VAL A 15 37.93 28.59 23.49
CA VAL A 15 37.43 27.98 22.24
C VAL A 15 36.24 27.11 22.64
N ALA A 16 35.04 27.62 22.36
CA ALA A 16 33.79 26.92 22.54
C ALA A 16 33.78 25.67 21.64
N GLY A 17 33.92 24.50 22.24
CA GLY A 17 33.56 23.23 21.60
C GLY A 17 32.05 23.20 21.43
N ALA A 18 31.57 23.53 20.23
CA ALA A 18 30.19 23.30 19.84
C ALA A 18 29.92 21.78 19.85
N PRO A 19 28.98 21.26 20.66
CA PRO A 19 28.48 19.92 20.42
C PRO A 19 27.75 19.95 19.08
N PHE A 20 28.15 19.07 18.17
CA PHE A 20 27.36 18.73 17.00
C PHE A 20 25.94 18.41 17.48
N ALA A 21 25.02 19.33 17.23
CA ALA A 21 23.59 19.09 17.40
C ALA A 21 23.20 18.04 16.36
N ALA A 22 23.16 16.78 16.80
CA ALA A 22 22.37 15.77 16.12
C ALA A 22 20.94 16.34 15.98
N PRO A 23 20.27 16.21 14.83
CA PRO A 23 18.89 16.65 14.72
C PRO A 23 18.08 15.95 15.80
N ALA A 24 17.48 16.76 16.68
CA ALA A 24 16.62 16.31 17.75
C ALA A 24 15.49 15.47 17.16
N GLN A 25 15.61 14.14 17.27
CA GLN A 25 14.47 13.26 17.14
C GLN A 25 13.58 13.55 18.34
N SER A 26 12.47 14.26 18.12
CA SER A 26 11.47 14.51 19.16
C SER A 26 11.05 13.19 19.82
N PRO A 27 11.32 12.97 21.12
CA PRO A 27 11.04 11.69 21.77
C PRO A 27 9.55 11.50 22.13
N PHE A 28 8.65 12.29 21.53
CA PHE A 28 7.22 12.35 21.89
C PHE A 28 6.25 11.97 20.77
N ALA A 29 6.72 11.52 19.60
CA ALA A 29 5.82 10.88 18.65
C ALA A 29 5.57 9.45 19.12
N SER A 30 4.42 9.19 19.75
CA SER A 30 3.93 7.82 19.92
C SER A 30 4.08 7.08 18.57
N PRO A 31 4.70 5.89 18.52
CA PRO A 31 4.91 5.18 17.26
C PRO A 31 3.59 4.89 16.52
N HIS A 32 2.49 4.95 17.26
CA HIS A 32 1.12 4.84 16.79
C HIS A 32 0.58 6.19 16.30
N GLY A 33 0.54 7.23 17.15
CA GLY A 33 0.00 8.54 16.77
C GLY A 33 -1.50 8.53 16.38
N ASN A 34 -1.99 9.68 15.93
CA ASN A 34 -3.36 9.84 15.45
C ASN A 34 -3.43 9.64 13.93
N VAL A 35 -4.62 9.33 13.45
CA VAL A 35 -4.96 9.25 12.04
C VAL A 35 -4.94 10.65 11.40
N GLU A 36 -4.29 10.76 10.24
CA GLU A 36 -4.20 12.00 9.47
C GLU A 36 -4.69 11.78 8.03
N ARG A 37 -5.32 12.82 7.45
CA ARG A 37 -5.86 12.78 6.07
C ARG A 37 -4.83 12.43 4.99
N ARG A 38 -3.54 12.68 5.26
CA ARG A 38 -2.43 12.44 4.32
C ARG A 38 -1.76 11.09 4.52
N ASP A 39 -2.26 10.26 5.44
CA ASP A 39 -1.66 8.97 5.69
C ASP A 39 -1.79 8.04 4.47
N PRO A 40 -0.71 7.32 4.09
CA PRO A 40 -0.70 6.43 2.93
C PRO A 40 -1.84 5.41 2.89
N LEU A 41 -2.28 4.94 4.07
CA LEU A 41 -3.42 4.04 4.22
C LEU A 41 -4.69 4.59 3.53
N PHE A 42 -5.01 5.87 3.75
CA PHE A 42 -6.20 6.50 3.19
C PHE A 42 -5.99 7.00 1.76
N LEU A 43 -4.75 7.37 1.42
CA LEU A 43 -4.41 7.72 0.03
C LEU A 43 -4.59 6.54 -0.92
N ARG A 44 -4.41 5.31 -0.41
CA ARG A 44 -4.61 4.08 -1.17
C ARG A 44 -6.08 3.76 -1.41
N TYR A 45 -6.93 3.90 -0.39
CA TYR A 45 -8.32 3.47 -0.43
C TYR A 45 -9.25 4.68 -0.47
N ALA A 46 -9.58 5.15 -1.67
CA ALA A 46 -10.39 6.35 -1.85
C ALA A 46 -11.76 6.24 -1.15
N GLU A 47 -12.44 5.09 -1.25
CA GLU A 47 -13.71 4.88 -0.55
C GLU A 47 -13.57 4.91 0.98
N MET A 48 -12.45 4.38 1.51
CA MET A 48 -12.16 4.48 2.95
C MET A 48 -11.92 5.94 3.34
N TYR A 49 -11.15 6.69 2.55
CA TYR A 49 -10.92 8.12 2.79
C TYR A 49 -12.24 8.88 2.85
N ASP A 50 -13.11 8.70 1.85
CA ASP A 50 -14.39 9.39 1.75
C ASP A 50 -15.28 9.07 2.96
N ARG A 51 -15.41 7.79 3.31
CA ARG A 51 -16.17 7.34 4.49
C ARG A 51 -15.55 7.83 5.80
N TYR A 52 -14.24 7.86 5.92
CA TYR A 52 -13.60 8.22 7.19
C TYR A 52 -13.63 9.73 7.46
N PHE A 53 -13.41 10.55 6.43
CA PHE A 53 -13.13 11.98 6.58
C PHE A 53 -14.18 12.92 5.99
N GLU A 54 -14.95 12.51 4.99
CA GLU A 54 -15.85 13.42 4.25
C GLU A 54 -17.32 13.12 4.50
N GLN A 55 -17.69 11.86 4.65
CA GLN A 55 -19.08 11.45 4.81
C GLN A 55 -19.57 11.76 6.22
N THR A 56 -20.56 12.64 6.33
CA THR A 56 -21.01 13.23 7.60
C THR A 56 -21.48 12.18 8.61
N GLU A 57 -22.15 11.12 8.16
CA GLU A 57 -22.71 10.08 9.02
C GLU A 57 -21.65 9.24 9.74
N THR A 58 -20.53 8.97 9.06
CA THR A 58 -19.43 8.13 9.53
C THR A 58 -18.31 8.97 10.16
N MET A 59 -18.12 10.21 9.71
CA MET A 59 -17.16 11.15 10.29
C MET A 59 -17.48 11.46 11.77
N VAL A 60 -18.77 11.57 12.12
CA VAL A 60 -19.23 11.84 13.50
C VAL A 60 -19.54 10.58 14.30
N ALA A 61 -19.20 9.40 13.76
CA ALA A 61 -19.37 8.14 14.48
C ALA A 61 -18.56 8.15 15.78
N ALA A 62 -19.20 7.67 16.86
CA ALA A 62 -18.59 7.63 18.19
C ALA A 62 -17.54 6.53 18.30
N ASN A 63 -17.76 5.42 17.60
CA ASN A 63 -16.83 4.30 17.51
C ASN A 63 -16.46 4.04 16.04
N LYS A 64 -15.17 3.96 15.76
CA LYS A 64 -14.61 3.70 14.43
C LYS A 64 -13.51 2.66 14.53
N ALA A 65 -13.48 1.71 13.60
CA ALA A 65 -12.39 0.75 13.50
C ALA A 65 -12.03 0.46 12.04
N ILE A 66 -10.73 0.30 11.78
CA ILE A 66 -10.22 -0.17 10.49
C ILE A 66 -9.34 -1.39 10.72
N ALA A 67 -9.60 -2.44 9.96
CA ALA A 67 -8.79 -3.64 9.89
C ALA A 67 -8.24 -3.84 8.48
N ILE A 68 -6.97 -4.21 8.39
CA ILE A 68 -6.31 -4.59 7.14
C ILE A 68 -5.52 -5.88 7.34
N PRO A 69 -5.28 -6.68 6.28
CA PRO A 69 -4.33 -7.77 6.37
C PRO A 69 -2.90 -7.23 6.48
N MET A 70 -2.15 -7.80 7.41
CA MET A 70 -0.75 -7.51 7.69
C MET A 70 0.11 -8.75 7.40
N PRO A 71 1.41 -8.57 7.06
CA PRO A 71 2.17 -7.32 6.97
C PRO A 71 1.76 -6.45 5.76
N ARG A 72 2.32 -5.24 5.59
CA ARG A 72 1.91 -4.26 4.55
C ARG A 72 1.72 -4.82 3.13
N GLN A 73 2.44 -5.87 2.77
CA GLN A 73 2.34 -6.58 1.49
C GLN A 73 0.97 -7.26 1.28
N CYS A 74 0.26 -7.54 2.37
CA CYS A 74 -1.07 -8.11 2.40
C CYS A 74 -2.19 -7.07 2.41
N ALA A 75 -1.87 -5.78 2.53
CA ALA A 75 -2.86 -4.72 2.60
C ALA A 75 -3.42 -4.38 1.21
N PHE A 76 -4.07 -5.34 0.54
CA PHE A 76 -4.76 -5.17 -0.75
C PHE A 76 -6.30 -5.13 -0.61
N ILE A 77 -6.80 -5.43 0.59
CA ILE A 77 -8.19 -5.29 1.03
C ILE A 77 -8.21 -4.57 2.38
N TYR A 78 -9.37 -4.08 2.76
CA TYR A 78 -9.62 -3.53 4.10
C TYR A 78 -11.06 -3.83 4.53
N ALA A 79 -11.33 -3.61 5.80
CA ALA A 79 -12.67 -3.46 6.34
C ALA A 79 -12.69 -2.31 7.34
N ASP A 80 -13.74 -1.51 7.29
CA ASP A 80 -13.95 -0.37 8.16
C ASP A 80 -15.39 -0.34 8.69
N GLU A 81 -15.51 -0.13 9.99
CA GLU A 81 -16.78 -0.07 10.70
C GLU A 81 -16.92 1.25 11.45
N TYR A 82 -18.13 1.79 11.43
CA TYR A 82 -18.49 3.05 12.07
C TYR A 82 -19.81 2.84 12.78
N ALA A 83 -19.86 3.20 14.06
CA ALA A 83 -21.09 3.13 14.82
C ALA A 83 -21.31 4.37 15.67
N ARG A 84 -22.59 4.67 15.89
CA ARG A 84 -23.03 5.67 16.87
C ARG A 84 -23.04 5.05 18.28
N ASN A 85 -23.42 5.84 19.29
CA ASN A 85 -23.38 5.52 20.73
C ASN A 85 -24.09 4.22 21.20
N GLN A 86 -24.74 3.46 20.30
CA GLN A 86 -25.47 2.24 20.63
C GLN A 86 -24.61 0.98 20.58
N VAL A 87 -23.44 1.03 19.93
CA VAL A 87 -22.53 -0.12 19.75
C VAL A 87 -21.22 0.20 20.45
N SER A 88 -20.69 -0.74 21.23
CA SER A 88 -19.44 -0.54 21.97
C SER A 88 -18.22 -0.50 21.04
N GLU A 89 -17.12 0.16 21.46
CA GLU A 89 -15.86 0.19 20.71
C GLU A 89 -15.38 -1.23 20.36
N ARG A 90 -15.42 -2.15 21.35
CA ARG A 90 -15.01 -3.54 21.19
C ARG A 90 -15.82 -4.26 20.12
N GLU A 91 -17.13 -4.04 20.09
CA GLU A 91 -18.01 -4.67 19.11
C GLU A 91 -17.72 -4.13 17.70
N VAL A 92 -17.49 -2.82 17.54
CA VAL A 92 -17.06 -2.23 16.25
C VAL A 92 -15.71 -2.82 15.78
N GLN A 93 -14.76 -2.99 16.69
CA GLN A 93 -13.48 -3.63 16.42
C GLN A 93 -13.64 -5.09 15.98
N GLU A 94 -14.44 -5.89 16.69
CA GLU A 94 -14.69 -7.29 16.35
C GLU A 94 -15.41 -7.43 14.99
N LEU A 95 -16.34 -6.52 14.68
CA LEU A 95 -17.00 -6.46 13.37
C LEU A 95 -16.01 -6.15 12.24
N ALA A 96 -15.17 -5.12 12.40
CA ALA A 96 -14.18 -4.75 11.38
C ALA A 96 -13.18 -5.89 11.15
N LEU A 97 -12.66 -6.48 12.23
CA LEU A 97 -11.73 -7.59 12.15
C LEU A 97 -12.37 -8.82 11.49
N GLY A 98 -13.61 -9.16 11.89
CA GLY A 98 -14.36 -10.28 11.34
C GLY A 98 -14.68 -10.11 9.85
N ARG A 99 -15.06 -8.90 9.41
CA ARG A 99 -15.27 -8.60 7.99
C ARG A 99 -13.97 -8.65 7.21
N CYS A 100 -12.87 -8.11 7.74
CA CYS A 100 -11.56 -8.23 7.12
C CYS A 100 -11.18 -9.71 6.93
N GLN A 101 -11.30 -10.51 7.99
CA GLN A 101 -10.94 -11.93 7.95
C GLN A 101 -11.80 -12.71 6.96
N ARG A 102 -13.10 -12.41 6.89
CA ARG A 102 -14.01 -13.01 5.91
C ARG A 102 -13.63 -12.63 4.47
N ARG A 103 -13.41 -11.34 4.19
CA ARG A 103 -12.95 -10.88 2.86
C ARG A 103 -11.61 -11.50 2.50
N LEU A 104 -10.70 -11.64 3.47
CA LEU A 104 -9.43 -12.33 3.29
C LEU A 104 -9.64 -13.82 3.00
N GLN A 105 -10.64 -14.49 3.56
CA GLN A 105 -10.95 -15.88 3.22
C GLN A 105 -11.60 -16.01 1.84
N GLU A 106 -12.54 -15.12 1.50
CA GLU A 106 -13.30 -15.11 0.24
C GLU A 106 -12.43 -14.77 -0.97
N LEU A 107 -11.61 -13.72 -0.84
CA LEU A 107 -10.64 -13.32 -1.84
C LEU A 107 -9.33 -14.12 -1.71
N GLY A 108 -9.29 -15.04 -0.74
CA GLY A 108 -8.16 -15.88 -0.38
C GLY A 108 -7.07 -15.11 0.39
N PRO A 109 -6.43 -15.72 1.42
CA PRO A 109 -5.09 -15.31 1.77
C PRO A 109 -4.34 -15.61 0.49
N ILE A 110 -3.92 -14.58 -0.22
CA ILE A 110 -3.41 -14.75 -1.57
C ILE A 110 -2.26 -15.76 -1.46
N GLY A 111 -2.51 -17.01 -1.85
CA GLY A 111 -1.48 -18.01 -2.16
C GLY A 111 -0.72 -17.59 -3.42
N GLU A 112 -0.61 -16.28 -3.64
CA GLU A 112 0.01 -15.54 -4.71
C GLU A 112 0.81 -14.34 -4.20
N ASN A 113 0.62 -13.95 -2.94
CA ASN A 113 1.62 -13.26 -2.12
C ASN A 113 2.53 -14.33 -1.49
N TYR A 114 3.14 -15.17 -2.34
CA TYR A 114 3.77 -16.46 -2.04
C TYR A 114 4.87 -16.51 -0.95
N GLY A 115 5.13 -15.40 -0.25
CA GLY A 115 6.09 -15.32 0.86
C GLY A 115 5.57 -14.61 2.11
N PHE A 116 4.28 -14.28 2.21
CA PHE A 116 3.73 -13.54 3.34
C PHE A 116 2.58 -14.29 4.02
N GLU A 117 2.68 -14.44 5.34
CA GLU A 117 1.57 -14.92 6.14
C GLU A 117 0.60 -13.77 6.42
N CYS A 118 -0.46 -13.67 5.61
CA CYS A 118 -1.44 -12.61 5.73
C CYS A 118 -2.46 -12.91 6.83
N ARG A 119 -2.56 -12.02 7.82
CA ARG A 119 -3.61 -12.06 8.86
C ARG A 119 -4.21 -10.67 9.05
N CYS A 120 -5.53 -10.59 9.21
CA CYS A 120 -6.18 -9.33 9.52
C CYS A 120 -5.81 -8.85 10.91
N GLN A 121 -5.48 -7.57 11.02
CA GLN A 121 -5.22 -6.87 12.27
C GLN A 121 -6.00 -5.56 12.29
N LEU A 122 -6.48 -5.18 13.47
CA LEU A 122 -7.00 -3.84 13.70
C LEU A 122 -5.83 -2.85 13.69
N VAL A 123 -5.92 -1.86 12.81
CA VAL A 123 -4.87 -0.85 12.64
C VAL A 123 -5.30 0.53 13.11
N VAL A 124 -6.61 0.82 13.11
CA VAL A 124 -7.17 2.06 13.65
C VAL A 124 -8.32 1.72 14.59
N SER A 125 -8.36 2.39 15.75
CA SER A 125 -9.55 2.50 16.60
C SER A 125 -9.69 3.94 17.07
N ASN A 126 -10.88 4.53 16.91
CA ASN A 126 -11.24 5.86 17.41
C ASN A 126 -10.15 6.93 17.15
N ASP A 127 -9.81 7.11 15.87
CA ASP A 127 -8.82 8.09 15.37
C ASP A 127 -7.37 7.85 15.82
N ARG A 128 -7.07 6.71 16.43
CA ARG A 128 -5.72 6.31 16.83
C ARG A 128 -5.26 5.06 16.11
N TYR A 129 -3.98 5.03 15.75
CA TYR A 129 -3.39 3.79 15.27
C TYR A 129 -3.18 2.80 16.42
N LEU A 130 -3.35 1.52 16.15
CA LEU A 130 -3.06 0.42 17.07
C LEU A 130 -1.76 -0.31 16.75
N VAL A 131 -1.22 -0.07 15.55
CA VAL A 131 0.08 -0.58 15.08
C VAL A 131 1.02 0.59 14.80
N PRO A 132 2.35 0.40 14.78
CA PRO A 132 3.26 1.48 14.43
C PRO A 132 2.97 2.00 13.02
N ARG A 133 2.97 3.32 12.80
CA ARG A 133 2.73 3.92 11.46
C ARG A 133 3.70 3.39 10.41
N SER A 134 4.93 3.10 10.81
CA SER A 134 5.96 2.51 9.94
C SER A 134 5.67 1.07 9.47
N SER A 135 4.72 0.38 10.11
CA SER A 135 4.29 -0.96 9.70
C SER A 135 3.18 -0.94 8.65
N LEU A 136 2.51 0.20 8.47
CA LEU A 136 1.42 0.38 7.51
C LEU A 136 1.94 0.43 6.07
N PRO A 137 1.10 0.11 5.08
CA PRO A 137 1.47 0.23 3.68
C PRO A 137 1.71 1.69 3.29
N ASP A 138 2.95 2.00 2.92
CA ASP A 138 3.41 3.24 2.29
C ASP A 138 3.26 3.21 0.75
N GLU A 139 3.21 2.01 0.20
CA GLU A 139 2.97 1.70 -1.21
C GLU A 139 1.74 0.82 -1.36
N ALA A 140 1.21 0.76 -2.58
CA ALA A 140 0.16 -0.18 -2.90
C ALA A 140 0.75 -1.55 -3.29
N TYR A 141 0.34 -2.57 -2.56
CA TYR A 141 0.56 -3.99 -2.82
C TYR A 141 -0.72 -4.67 -3.29
N GLY A 142 -0.60 -5.66 -4.16
CA GLY A 142 -1.72 -6.51 -4.53
C GLY A 142 -1.32 -7.71 -5.37
N PRO A 143 -2.17 -8.74 -5.46
CA PRO A 143 -1.93 -9.87 -6.34
C PRO A 143 -1.88 -9.38 -7.79
N ALA A 144 -1.03 -10.02 -8.58
CA ALA A 144 -0.81 -9.68 -9.97
C ALA A 144 -0.89 -10.92 -10.86
N SER A 145 -1.59 -10.78 -11.98
CA SER A 145 -1.66 -11.80 -13.02
C SER A 145 -1.39 -11.16 -14.38
N ILE A 146 -0.47 -11.74 -15.14
CA ILE A 146 -0.14 -11.32 -16.50
C ILE A 146 -0.45 -12.49 -17.43
N PHE A 147 -1.36 -12.26 -18.36
CA PHE A 147 -1.74 -13.17 -19.42
C PHE A 147 -1.12 -12.66 -20.72
N PHE A 148 -0.44 -13.52 -21.46
CA PHE A 148 0.20 -13.12 -22.71
C PHE A 148 0.32 -14.31 -23.66
N ARG A 149 0.46 -14.01 -24.96
CA ARG A 149 0.87 -15.00 -25.95
C ARG A 149 2.40 -15.05 -26.01
N ASP A 150 2.98 -16.24 -25.95
CA ASP A 150 4.41 -16.43 -26.18
C ASP A 150 4.78 -16.24 -27.66
N ASP A 151 6.08 -16.33 -27.98
CA ASP A 151 6.57 -16.19 -29.35
C ASP A 151 6.02 -17.21 -30.35
N ARG A 152 5.42 -18.31 -29.87
CA ARG A 152 4.80 -19.37 -30.66
C ARG A 152 3.28 -19.21 -30.75
N GLY A 153 2.72 -18.16 -30.16
CA GLY A 153 1.27 -17.93 -30.07
C GLY A 153 0.56 -18.76 -29.00
N GLY A 154 1.32 -19.48 -28.15
CA GLY A 154 0.79 -20.22 -27.02
C GLY A 154 0.37 -19.28 -25.89
N MET A 155 -0.72 -19.61 -25.18
CA MET A 155 -1.13 -18.85 -24.01
C MET A 155 -0.22 -19.16 -22.83
N ALA A 156 0.33 -18.10 -22.22
CA ALA A 156 1.15 -18.15 -21.04
C ALA A 156 0.57 -17.24 -19.94
N ARG A 157 0.87 -17.60 -18.69
CA ARG A 157 0.45 -16.87 -17.49
C ARG A 157 1.61 -16.71 -16.53
N LEU A 158 1.80 -15.51 -16.01
CA LEU A 158 2.66 -15.20 -14.89
C LEU A 158 1.80 -14.68 -13.73
N ASN A 159 1.91 -15.33 -12.58
CA ASN A 159 1.29 -14.89 -11.33
C ASN A 159 2.34 -14.33 -10.37
N GLY A 160 1.93 -13.45 -9.48
CA GLY A 160 2.79 -12.88 -8.48
C GLY A 160 2.10 -11.79 -7.67
N TYR A 161 2.88 -10.84 -7.17
CA TYR A 161 2.37 -9.65 -6.51
C TYR A 161 2.98 -8.39 -7.12
N ALA A 162 2.18 -7.36 -7.26
CA ALA A 162 2.59 -6.05 -7.70
C ALA A 162 2.85 -5.13 -6.51
N ARG A 163 3.81 -4.24 -6.69
CA ARG A 163 4.11 -3.11 -5.81
C ARG A 163 4.18 -1.84 -6.65
N TYR A 164 3.41 -0.83 -6.29
CA TYR A 164 3.31 0.43 -7.03
C TYR A 164 3.02 1.61 -6.08
N GLY A 165 3.36 2.82 -6.50
CA GLY A 165 3.08 4.02 -5.70
C GLY A 165 1.59 4.17 -5.42
N ALA A 166 1.21 4.40 -4.16
CA ALA A 166 -0.18 4.45 -3.67
C ALA A 166 -1.06 5.56 -4.29
N LEU A 167 -0.48 6.43 -5.15
CA LEU A 167 -1.11 7.63 -5.68
C LEU A 167 -1.43 7.53 -7.18
N ILE A 168 -2.09 6.46 -7.61
CA ILE A 168 -2.67 6.41 -8.95
C ILE A 168 -3.84 7.40 -8.98
N GLY A 169 -3.60 8.59 -9.56
CA GLY A 169 -4.60 9.67 -9.67
C GLY A 169 -4.06 11.07 -9.40
N ARG A 170 -2.98 11.24 -8.61
CA ARG A 170 -2.31 12.55 -8.41
C ARG A 170 -0.98 12.66 -9.15
N ASN A 171 -0.20 11.59 -9.20
CA ASN A 171 1.03 11.56 -9.98
C ASN A 171 0.70 11.17 -11.43
N ARG A 172 1.18 11.96 -12.39
CA ARG A 172 0.94 11.72 -13.83
C ARG A 172 1.49 10.38 -14.31
N SER A 173 2.49 9.83 -13.62
CA SER A 173 3.05 8.51 -13.90
C SER A 173 3.54 7.84 -12.62
N VAL A 174 3.22 6.56 -12.46
CA VAL A 174 3.60 5.71 -11.32
C VAL A 174 4.32 4.49 -11.85
N THR A 175 5.50 4.18 -11.29
CA THR A 175 6.21 2.93 -11.59
C THR A 175 5.62 1.78 -10.78
N PHE A 176 5.61 0.60 -11.37
CA PHE A 176 5.25 -0.63 -10.68
C PHE A 176 6.27 -1.73 -10.95
N THR A 177 6.34 -2.67 -10.02
CA THR A 177 7.12 -3.90 -10.12
C THR A 177 6.20 -5.09 -9.87
N VAL A 178 6.46 -6.21 -10.54
CA VAL A 178 5.77 -7.49 -10.30
C VAL A 178 6.82 -8.53 -9.94
N ASN A 179 6.68 -9.09 -8.74
CA ASN A 179 7.53 -10.15 -8.25
C ASN A 179 6.79 -11.49 -8.40
N ASN A 180 7.53 -12.52 -8.81
CA ASN A 180 7.02 -13.87 -9.00
C ASN A 180 6.81 -14.58 -7.65
N PRO A 181 6.34 -15.84 -7.65
CA PRO A 181 6.13 -16.62 -6.43
C PRO A 181 7.36 -16.83 -5.55
N ARG A 182 8.55 -16.67 -6.10
CA ARG A 182 9.83 -16.82 -5.39
C ARG A 182 10.37 -15.47 -4.91
N SER A 183 9.55 -14.42 -4.95
CA SER A 183 9.91 -13.04 -4.63
C SER A 183 10.98 -12.44 -5.56
N GLU A 184 11.22 -13.03 -6.72
CA GLU A 184 12.13 -12.50 -7.74
C GLU A 184 11.36 -11.50 -8.62
N GLN A 185 11.94 -10.33 -8.89
CA GLN A 185 11.33 -9.36 -9.79
C GLN A 185 11.26 -9.95 -11.20
N ALA A 186 10.05 -10.16 -11.70
CA ALA A 186 9.80 -10.71 -13.03
C ALA A 186 9.50 -9.62 -14.05
N CYS A 187 8.82 -8.55 -13.62
CA CYS A 187 8.46 -7.43 -14.47
C CYS A 187 8.57 -6.08 -13.76
N ASP A 188 8.70 -5.03 -14.57
CA ASP A 188 8.55 -3.64 -14.19
C ASP A 188 7.77 -2.87 -15.26
N GLY A 189 7.27 -1.70 -14.91
CA GLY A 189 6.48 -0.89 -15.83
C GLY A 189 6.01 0.43 -15.25
N THR A 190 5.17 1.11 -16.02
CA THR A 190 4.60 2.41 -15.65
C THR A 190 3.09 2.43 -15.90
N LEU A 191 2.35 3.10 -15.03
CA LEU A 191 0.96 3.50 -15.23
C LEU A 191 0.92 5.03 -15.28
N THR A 192 0.55 5.59 -16.43
CA THR A 192 0.51 7.03 -16.68
C THR A 192 -0.94 7.49 -16.82
N THR A 193 -1.42 8.27 -15.86
CA THR A 193 -2.79 8.82 -15.85
C THR A 193 -2.82 10.25 -16.38
N GLY A 194 -3.85 10.56 -17.17
CA GLY A 194 -4.17 11.93 -17.60
C GLY A 194 -5.05 12.71 -16.61
N GLY A 195 -5.39 12.13 -15.45
CA GLY A 195 -6.29 12.75 -14.46
C GLY A 195 -7.57 11.96 -14.16
N GLY A 196 -7.54 10.63 -14.31
CA GLY A 196 -8.70 9.78 -14.05
C GLY A 196 -8.36 8.31 -13.77
N ALA A 197 -9.40 7.47 -13.74
CA ALA A 197 -9.31 6.02 -13.50
C ALA A 197 -8.73 5.22 -14.68
N SER A 198 -8.27 5.88 -15.74
CA SER A 198 -7.67 5.24 -16.91
C SER A 198 -6.45 6.00 -17.39
N GLY A 199 -5.66 5.34 -18.22
CA GLY A 199 -4.45 5.93 -18.77
C GLY A 199 -3.66 4.95 -19.62
N GLU A 200 -2.40 5.27 -19.85
CA GLU A 200 -1.47 4.42 -20.59
C GLU A 200 -0.67 3.53 -19.64
N PHE A 201 -0.33 2.33 -20.10
CA PHE A 201 0.62 1.47 -19.38
C PHE A 201 1.77 1.04 -20.27
N SER A 202 2.90 0.78 -19.62
CA SER A 202 4.01 0.02 -20.18
C SER A 202 4.37 -1.12 -19.24
N LEU A 203 4.87 -2.21 -19.82
CA LEU A 203 5.31 -3.39 -19.09
C LEU A 203 6.55 -3.96 -19.78
N SER A 204 7.54 -4.34 -18.99
CA SER A 204 8.74 -5.06 -19.39
C SER A 204 8.92 -6.24 -18.44
N CYS A 205 9.03 -7.46 -18.98
CA CYS A 205 9.22 -8.68 -18.22
C CYS A 205 10.45 -9.44 -18.72
N PHE A 206 11.05 -10.22 -17.82
CA PHE A 206 12.17 -11.13 -18.11
C PHE A 206 13.35 -10.44 -18.80
N GLY A 207 13.73 -9.24 -18.33
CA GLY A 207 14.81 -8.45 -18.92
C GLY A 207 14.47 -7.91 -20.31
N GLY A 208 13.19 -7.62 -20.59
CA GLY A 208 12.73 -7.02 -21.86
C GLY A 208 12.37 -8.02 -22.95
N ARG A 209 12.43 -9.34 -22.68
CA ARG A 209 12.00 -10.38 -23.64
C ARG A 209 10.51 -10.30 -23.95
N LEU A 210 9.72 -9.89 -22.97
CA LEU A 210 8.32 -9.53 -23.15
C LEU A 210 8.18 -8.05 -22.81
N ALA A 211 7.83 -7.24 -23.81
CA ALA A 211 7.52 -5.84 -23.63
C ALA A 211 6.15 -5.54 -24.21
N ALA A 212 5.31 -4.82 -23.48
CA ALA A 212 3.96 -4.47 -23.90
C ALA A 212 3.62 -3.03 -23.56
N ARG A 213 2.74 -2.44 -24.38
CA ARG A 213 2.16 -1.12 -24.15
C ARG A 213 0.68 -1.13 -24.49
N GLY A 214 -0.08 -0.23 -23.89
CA GLY A 214 -1.50 -0.07 -24.16
C GLY A 214 -2.16 0.82 -23.13
N THR A 215 -3.39 0.49 -22.75
CA THR A 215 -4.16 1.28 -21.78
C THR A 215 -4.48 0.48 -20.53
N PHE A 216 -4.71 1.19 -19.43
CA PHE A 216 -5.24 0.60 -18.20
C PHE A 216 -6.52 1.27 -17.75
N GLN A 217 -7.28 0.54 -16.93
CA GLN A 217 -8.45 1.01 -16.22
C GLN A 217 -8.39 0.52 -14.77
N SER A 218 -8.62 1.42 -13.83
CA SER A 218 -8.88 1.13 -12.43
C SER A 218 -10.37 0.88 -12.28
N LYS A 219 -10.73 -0.23 -11.63
CA LYS A 219 -12.10 -0.63 -11.35
C LYS A 219 -12.30 -0.67 -9.85
N THR A 220 -13.40 -0.08 -9.40
CA THR A 220 -13.80 -0.03 -8.00
C THR A 220 -14.92 -1.04 -7.76
N GLY A 221 -14.88 -1.75 -6.63
CA GLY A 221 -16.09 -2.29 -6.00
C GLY A 221 -16.59 -3.68 -6.41
N GLN A 222 -16.00 -4.45 -7.33
CA GLN A 222 -16.30 -5.91 -7.50
C GLN A 222 -15.17 -6.70 -8.20
N PRO A 223 -14.81 -7.92 -7.73
CA PRO A 223 -14.98 -8.45 -6.36
C PRO A 223 -14.04 -7.76 -5.36
N ASN A 224 -13.08 -6.98 -5.86
CA ASN A 224 -12.22 -6.06 -5.11
C ASN A 224 -11.78 -4.93 -6.05
N ASP A 225 -11.24 -3.85 -5.50
CA ASP A 225 -10.59 -2.81 -6.29
C ASP A 225 -9.39 -3.39 -7.03
N HIS A 226 -9.31 -3.12 -8.33
CA HIS A 226 -8.27 -3.69 -9.18
C HIS A 226 -8.00 -2.85 -10.42
N ILE A 227 -6.81 -3.04 -11.00
CA ILE A 227 -6.38 -2.42 -12.24
C ILE A 227 -6.35 -3.51 -13.32
N VAL A 228 -6.86 -3.19 -14.50
CA VAL A 228 -6.74 -4.02 -15.70
C VAL A 228 -6.04 -3.20 -16.77
N ALA A 229 -4.88 -3.67 -17.19
CA ALA A 229 -4.12 -3.15 -18.31
C ALA A 229 -4.22 -4.10 -19.49
N ARG A 230 -4.55 -3.57 -20.68
CA ARG A 230 -4.69 -4.31 -21.92
C ARG A 230 -3.81 -3.66 -22.98
N GLY A 231 -2.95 -4.45 -23.58
CA GLY A 231 -1.99 -3.96 -24.55
C GLY A 231 -1.51 -5.04 -25.47
N GLN A 232 -0.46 -4.71 -26.21
CA GLN A 232 0.15 -5.61 -27.17
C GLN A 232 1.67 -5.51 -27.11
N THR A 233 2.33 -6.59 -27.51
CA THR A 233 3.77 -6.58 -27.76
C THR A 233 4.10 -5.87 -29.07
N GLN A 234 5.39 -5.66 -29.37
CA GLN A 234 5.82 -5.14 -30.67
C GLN A 234 5.38 -5.99 -31.86
N ARG A 235 5.04 -7.27 -31.64
CA ARG A 235 4.53 -8.19 -32.66
C ARG A 235 3.00 -8.26 -32.69
N ASN A 236 2.32 -7.30 -32.08
CA ASN A 236 0.86 -7.23 -31.97
C ASN A 236 0.22 -8.43 -31.21
N LEU A 237 1.00 -9.12 -30.38
CA LEU A 237 0.49 -10.19 -29.54
C LEU A 237 -0.19 -9.62 -28.28
N PRO A 238 -1.40 -10.06 -27.92
CA PRO A 238 -2.14 -9.49 -26.79
C PRO A 238 -1.47 -9.78 -25.45
N VAL A 239 -1.52 -8.80 -24.56
CA VAL A 239 -1.07 -8.87 -23.17
C VAL A 239 -2.12 -8.24 -22.27
N VAL A 240 -2.45 -8.91 -21.17
CA VAL A 240 -3.33 -8.40 -20.13
C VAL A 240 -2.65 -8.51 -18.78
N LEU A 241 -2.54 -7.40 -18.08
CA LEU A 241 -2.06 -7.33 -16.70
C LEU A 241 -3.25 -6.98 -15.80
N VAL A 242 -3.41 -7.75 -14.72
CA VAL A 242 -4.41 -7.51 -13.67
C VAL A 242 -3.68 -7.34 -12.35
N ILE A 243 -3.96 -6.26 -11.62
CA ILE A 243 -3.41 -6.00 -10.27
C ILE A 243 -4.57 -5.81 -9.31
N GLY A 244 -4.58 -6.48 -8.17
CA GLY A 244 -5.62 -6.35 -7.13
C GLY A 244 -6.66 -7.46 -7.10
N LEU A 245 -6.63 -8.37 -8.10
CA LEU A 245 -7.43 -9.59 -8.11
C LEU A 245 -6.56 -10.85 -7.94
N PRO A 246 -7.00 -11.82 -7.11
CA PRO A 246 -6.43 -13.16 -7.10
C PRO A 246 -6.46 -13.80 -8.50
N SER A 247 -5.46 -14.62 -8.84
CA SER A 247 -5.24 -15.15 -10.20
C SER A 247 -6.35 -16.04 -10.69
N GLN A 248 -7.09 -16.71 -9.80
CA GLN A 248 -8.27 -17.49 -10.20
C GLN A 248 -9.36 -16.56 -10.73
N LEU A 249 -9.65 -15.47 -10.00
CA LEU A 249 -10.61 -14.45 -10.42
C LEU A 249 -10.10 -13.69 -11.65
N ALA A 250 -8.83 -13.28 -11.65
CA ALA A 250 -8.23 -12.61 -12.79
C ALA A 250 -8.29 -13.48 -14.05
N ALA A 251 -8.01 -14.79 -13.95
CA ALA A 251 -8.08 -15.70 -15.08
C ALA A 251 -9.51 -15.85 -15.60
N GLY A 252 -10.49 -16.03 -14.70
CA GLY A 252 -11.90 -16.15 -15.08
C GLY A 252 -12.47 -14.91 -15.77
N HIS A 253 -12.07 -13.70 -15.34
CA HIS A 253 -12.59 -12.45 -15.89
C HIS A 253 -11.79 -11.91 -17.09
N TYR A 254 -10.47 -12.15 -17.12
CA TYR A 254 -9.56 -11.42 -18.01
C TYR A 254 -8.57 -12.30 -18.78
N GLY A 255 -8.50 -13.59 -18.48
CA GLY A 255 -7.53 -14.51 -19.09
C GLY A 255 -7.86 -14.94 -20.53
N GLY A 256 -9.07 -14.69 -21.02
CA GLY A 256 -9.50 -15.00 -22.38
C GLY A 256 -8.97 -13.99 -23.40
N ILE A 257 -7.72 -14.16 -23.85
CA ILE A 257 -7.06 -13.36 -24.90
C ILE A 257 -6.40 -14.22 -25.98
#